data_AF-A0AAJ1U4N3-F1
#
_entry.id   AF-A0AAJ1U4N3-F1
#
_cell.length_a   1.000
_cell.length_b   1.000
_cell.length_c   1.000
_cell.angle_alpha   90.00
_cell.angle_beta   90.00
_cell.angle_gamma   90.00
#
_symmetry.space_group_name_H-M   'P 1'
#
loop_
_entity.id
_entity.type
_entity.pdbx_description
1 polymer ?
#
loop_
_entity_poly.entity_id
_entity_poly.type
_entity_poly.pdbx_seq_one_letter_code
_entity_poly.pdbx_strand_id
1 'polypeptide(L)'
;MRYDEVAAAALAAWEKGVRADVDLDRARDEAALGSLARAVAALATDGRFDPRVLLDEGAVAERHLPVLVRWRGELVDRGWLGEAPEDDSRALRWLRPVPTGAEVEAAWDRAESAAPRIGEGRALTGFFRACARHWRALLADEVQVQALLFEDESVTDEIYATNEASRYTNAAAARAALDLTTAAATDGRRPAVWEIGGGTGATTEPVLDAVREVDLTYHFTDVGPWFLDEALVRWGGRAGLSVGVADINDPGMAAALPRPPGGYDVVLAGNVLHNAVDPVATLTAVRALTAVDGTLLMIETVREHAPLLLSMRFLMSPAPGRPGPQDDRARTGRIFLDLPGWETALVTTGWRLEATIPMPDVVESNAVARYGQHLLVARAAVDGAVAA
;
A
#
# COMPACT_ATOMS: atom_id res chain seq x y z
N MET A 1 21.65 8.86 11.10
CA MET A 1 20.23 8.77 11.45
C MET A 1 20.08 7.90 12.69
N ARG A 2 19.24 8.30 13.64
CA ARG A 2 19.01 7.58 14.90
C ARG A 2 17.63 6.94 14.90
N TYR A 3 17.58 5.63 14.67
CA TYR A 3 16.32 4.88 14.49
C TYR A 3 15.38 4.95 15.69
N ASP A 4 15.94 5.05 16.90
CA ASP A 4 15.21 5.27 18.16
C ASP A 4 14.46 6.61 18.16
N GLU A 5 15.09 7.67 17.65
CA GLU A 5 14.47 8.99 17.57
C GLU A 5 13.42 9.08 16.46
N VAL A 6 13.61 8.36 15.36
CA VAL A 6 12.60 8.19 14.29
C VAL A 6 11.36 7.48 14.83
N ALA A 7 11.54 6.36 15.54
CA ALA A 7 10.44 5.63 16.15
C ALA A 7 9.72 6.45 17.23
N ALA A 8 10.45 7.22 18.04
CA ALA A 8 9.87 8.09 19.05
C ALA A 8 9.01 9.22 18.44
N ALA A 9 9.47 9.83 17.33
CA ALA A 9 8.68 10.83 16.61
C ALA A 9 7.39 10.23 16.03
N ALA A 10 7.47 9.03 15.47
CA ALA A 10 6.34 8.29 14.96
C ALA A 10 5.30 7.99 16.05
N LEU A 11 5.76 7.52 17.21
CA LEU A 11 4.89 7.23 18.36
C LEU A 11 4.20 8.49 18.87
N ALA A 12 4.93 9.60 19.02
CA ALA A 12 4.35 10.87 19.46
C ALA A 12 3.31 11.43 18.47
N ALA A 13 3.45 11.19 17.17
CA ALA A 13 2.45 11.56 16.18
C ALA A 13 1.21 10.65 16.24
N TRP A 14 1.41 9.35 16.44
CA TRP A 14 0.32 8.39 16.62
C TRP A 14 -0.54 8.72 17.85
N GLU A 15 0.08 9.05 18.98
CA GLU A 15 -0.60 9.40 20.25
C GLU A 15 -1.48 10.65 20.17
N LYS A 16 -1.18 11.58 19.25
CA LYS A 16 -1.91 12.86 19.11
C LYS A 16 -3.21 12.75 18.30
N GLY A 17 -3.36 11.69 17.51
CA GLY A 17 -4.50 11.57 16.60
C GLY A 17 -5.62 10.68 17.12
N VAL A 18 -6.74 10.66 16.38
CA VAL A 18 -7.85 9.75 16.64
C VAL A 18 -7.38 8.31 16.53
N ARG A 19 -7.72 7.50 17.54
CA ARG A 19 -7.42 6.07 17.57
C ARG A 19 -8.71 5.29 17.35
N ALA A 20 -8.76 4.55 16.25
CA ALA A 20 -9.74 3.52 15.98
C ALA A 20 -9.65 2.41 17.01
N ASP A 21 -10.82 1.96 17.46
CA ASP A 21 -10.93 0.85 18.39
C ASP A 21 -10.26 -0.41 17.82
N VAL A 22 -9.54 -1.17 18.65
CA VAL A 22 -8.98 -2.48 18.24
C VAL A 22 -10.08 -3.45 17.85
N ASP A 23 -11.26 -3.31 18.46
CA ASP A 23 -12.42 -4.12 18.11
C ASP A 23 -13.03 -3.75 16.75
N LEU A 24 -12.80 -2.52 16.24
CA LEU A 24 -13.25 -2.12 14.90
C LEU A 24 -12.59 -2.96 13.81
N ASP A 25 -11.26 -3.09 13.85
CA ASP A 25 -10.53 -3.86 12.84
C ASP A 25 -10.93 -5.33 12.87
N ARG A 26 -11.09 -5.90 14.07
CA ARG A 26 -11.57 -7.28 14.23
C ARG A 26 -12.97 -7.46 13.65
N ALA A 27 -13.88 -6.52 13.90
CA ALA A 27 -15.24 -6.55 13.38
C ALA A 27 -15.27 -6.43 11.85
N ARG A 28 -14.43 -5.55 11.27
CA ARG A 28 -14.26 -5.42 9.81
C ARG A 28 -13.71 -6.69 9.18
N ASP A 29 -12.67 -7.29 9.79
CA ASP A 29 -12.06 -8.53 9.29
C ASP A 29 -13.07 -9.69 9.34
N GLU A 30 -13.85 -9.81 10.42
CA GLU A 30 -14.93 -10.80 10.54
C GLU A 30 -16.00 -10.61 9.46
N ALA A 31 -16.51 -9.39 9.28
CA ALA A 31 -17.53 -9.09 8.30
C ALA A 31 -17.04 -9.31 6.87
N ALA A 32 -15.79 -8.93 6.58
CA ALA A 32 -15.17 -9.14 5.28
C ALA A 32 -14.93 -10.63 4.98
N LEU A 33 -14.37 -11.40 5.92
CA LEU A 33 -14.18 -12.85 5.73
C LEU A 33 -15.51 -13.57 5.52
N GLY A 34 -16.55 -13.20 6.29
CA GLY A 34 -17.89 -13.74 6.07
C GLY A 34 -18.45 -13.39 4.69
N SER A 35 -18.23 -12.17 4.22
CA SER A 35 -18.62 -11.72 2.88
C SER A 35 -17.88 -12.48 1.77
N LEU A 36 -16.55 -12.67 1.92
CA LEU A 36 -15.72 -13.45 1.00
C LEU A 36 -16.18 -14.91 0.93
N ALA A 37 -16.40 -15.54 2.09
CA ALA A 37 -16.86 -16.92 2.16
C ALA A 37 -18.20 -17.09 1.45
N ARG A 38 -19.14 -16.17 1.68
CA ARG A 38 -20.44 -16.16 1.01
C ARG A 38 -20.33 -15.92 -0.49
N ALA A 39 -19.47 -15.01 -0.94
CA ALA A 39 -19.27 -14.73 -2.36
C ALA A 39 -18.68 -15.95 -3.09
N VAL A 40 -17.63 -16.57 -2.53
CA VAL A 40 -17.02 -17.80 -3.09
C VAL A 40 -18.02 -18.95 -3.12
N ALA A 41 -18.80 -19.15 -2.06
CA ALA A 41 -19.85 -20.17 -2.05
C ALA A 41 -20.95 -19.90 -3.10
N ALA A 42 -21.32 -18.64 -3.32
CA ALA A 42 -22.35 -18.25 -4.29
C ALA A 42 -21.88 -18.24 -5.75
N LEU A 43 -20.57 -18.35 -5.97
CA LEU A 43 -19.95 -18.53 -7.29
C LEU A 43 -19.63 -20.01 -7.59
N ALA A 44 -19.66 -20.87 -6.57
CA ALA A 44 -19.37 -22.28 -6.74
C ALA A 44 -20.61 -23.04 -7.26
N THR A 45 -20.36 -23.97 -8.19
CA THR A 45 -21.38 -24.87 -8.74
C THR A 45 -21.00 -26.30 -8.36
N ASP A 46 -21.93 -27.02 -7.72
CA ASP A 46 -21.71 -28.39 -7.23
C ASP A 46 -20.43 -28.54 -6.37
N GLY A 47 -20.15 -27.53 -5.54
CA GLY A 47 -18.98 -27.51 -4.66
C GLY A 47 -17.65 -27.24 -5.36
N ARG A 48 -17.66 -26.86 -6.65
CA ARG A 48 -16.47 -26.51 -7.43
C ARG A 48 -16.42 -25.01 -7.70
N PHE A 49 -15.23 -24.43 -7.57
CA PHE A 49 -14.95 -23.02 -7.84
C PHE A 49 -13.86 -22.91 -8.91
N ASP A 50 -14.26 -22.51 -10.11
CA ASP A 50 -13.35 -22.32 -11.24
C ASP A 50 -13.50 -20.90 -11.82
N PRO A 51 -12.54 -20.00 -11.56
CA PRO A 51 -12.56 -18.65 -12.12
C PRO A 51 -12.69 -18.60 -13.65
N ARG A 52 -12.21 -19.62 -14.39
CA ARG A 52 -12.31 -19.64 -15.86
C ARG A 52 -13.73 -19.88 -16.35
N VAL A 53 -14.49 -20.76 -15.68
CA VAL A 53 -15.90 -20.98 -16.02
C VAL A 53 -16.69 -19.69 -15.81
N LEU A 54 -16.41 -18.97 -14.72
CA LEU A 54 -17.05 -17.69 -14.41
C LEU A 54 -16.73 -16.59 -15.44
N LEU A 55 -15.53 -16.62 -16.02
CA LEU A 55 -15.17 -15.77 -17.16
C LEU A 55 -15.98 -16.11 -18.40
N ASP A 56 -16.02 -17.39 -18.77
CA ASP A 56 -16.71 -17.87 -19.98
C ASP A 56 -18.22 -17.59 -19.92
N GLU A 57 -18.81 -17.61 -18.72
CA GLU A 57 -20.21 -17.26 -18.46
C GLU A 57 -20.47 -15.73 -18.40
N GLY A 58 -19.43 -14.90 -18.45
CA GLY A 58 -19.54 -13.45 -18.35
C GLY A 58 -19.84 -12.92 -16.95
N ALA A 59 -19.71 -13.76 -15.91
CA ALA A 59 -19.93 -13.37 -14.52
C ALA A 59 -18.76 -12.57 -13.93
N VAL A 60 -17.59 -12.62 -14.56
CA VAL A 60 -16.34 -11.98 -14.12
C VAL A 60 -15.58 -11.45 -15.32
N ALA A 61 -15.10 -10.21 -15.26
CA ALA A 61 -14.20 -9.65 -16.24
C ALA A 61 -12.79 -10.25 -16.11
N GLU A 62 -12.10 -10.45 -17.23
CA GLU A 62 -10.77 -11.09 -17.28
C GLU A 62 -9.77 -10.48 -16.29
N ARG A 63 -9.74 -9.15 -16.18
CA ARG A 63 -8.85 -8.42 -15.28
C ARG A 63 -9.10 -8.69 -13.79
N HIS A 64 -10.26 -9.25 -13.44
CA HIS A 64 -10.65 -9.57 -12.07
C HIS A 64 -10.47 -11.06 -11.71
N LEU A 65 -10.00 -11.92 -12.63
CA LEU A 65 -9.68 -13.31 -12.29
C LEU A 65 -8.70 -13.46 -11.11
N PRO A 66 -7.64 -12.66 -11.00
CA PRO A 66 -6.73 -12.74 -9.84
C PRO A 66 -7.40 -12.38 -8.51
N VAL A 67 -8.49 -11.61 -8.52
CA VAL A 67 -9.29 -11.30 -7.31
C VAL A 67 -9.85 -12.60 -6.74
N LEU A 68 -10.43 -13.44 -7.59
CA LEU A 68 -11.01 -14.72 -7.19
C LEU A 68 -9.96 -15.73 -6.69
N VAL A 69 -8.79 -15.76 -7.33
CA VAL A 69 -7.65 -16.55 -6.84
C VAL A 69 -7.28 -16.11 -5.44
N ARG A 70 -7.18 -14.79 -5.20
CA ARG A 70 -6.80 -14.27 -3.88
C ARG A 70 -7.88 -14.51 -2.83
N TRP A 71 -9.16 -14.37 -3.15
CA TRP A 71 -10.27 -14.67 -2.24
C TRP A 71 -10.24 -16.11 -1.74
N ARG A 72 -10.07 -17.07 -2.67
CA ARG A 72 -9.93 -18.49 -2.31
C ARG A 72 -8.68 -18.71 -1.44
N GLY A 73 -7.56 -18.11 -1.83
CA GLY A 73 -6.31 -18.19 -1.06
C GLY A 73 -6.48 -17.68 0.38
N GLU A 74 -7.09 -16.50 0.57
CA GLU A 74 -7.33 -15.94 1.90
C GLU A 74 -8.23 -16.84 2.76
N LEU A 75 -9.26 -17.44 2.18
CA LEU A 75 -10.12 -18.38 2.89
C LEU A 75 -9.37 -19.66 3.30
N VAL A 76 -8.39 -20.11 2.50
CA VAL A 76 -7.49 -21.22 2.91
C VAL A 76 -6.56 -20.76 4.04
N ASP A 77 -5.88 -19.62 3.86
CA ASP A 77 -4.92 -19.06 4.83
C ASP A 77 -5.57 -18.84 6.21
N ARG A 78 -6.85 -18.43 6.24
CA ARG A 78 -7.63 -18.18 7.48
C ARG A 78 -8.39 -19.42 7.99
N GLY A 79 -8.22 -20.59 7.36
CA GLY A 79 -8.83 -21.86 7.79
C GLY A 79 -10.36 -21.90 7.66
N TRP A 80 -10.90 -21.21 6.65
CA TRP A 80 -12.30 -21.34 6.21
C TRP A 80 -12.45 -22.44 5.17
N LEU A 81 -11.47 -22.56 4.28
CA LEU A 81 -11.31 -23.64 3.32
C LEU A 81 -10.10 -24.49 3.70
N GLY A 82 -10.16 -25.78 3.39
CA GLY A 82 -8.99 -26.65 3.35
C GLY A 82 -8.30 -26.54 2.01
N GLU A 83 -7.07 -27.05 1.93
CA GLU A 83 -6.40 -27.26 0.64
C GLU A 83 -7.29 -28.13 -0.26
N ALA A 84 -7.27 -27.81 -1.56
CA ALA A 84 -7.97 -28.64 -2.52
C ALA A 84 -7.31 -30.02 -2.61
N PRO A 85 -8.10 -31.09 -2.85
CA PRO A 85 -7.57 -32.40 -3.18
C PRO A 85 -6.58 -32.35 -4.34
N GLU A 86 -5.53 -33.18 -4.29
CA GLU A 86 -4.51 -33.26 -5.35
C GLU A 86 -5.10 -33.63 -6.71
N ASP A 87 -6.16 -34.44 -6.72
CA ASP A 87 -6.87 -34.88 -7.91
C ASP A 87 -7.89 -33.85 -8.44
N ASP A 88 -8.19 -32.79 -7.68
CA ASP A 88 -9.18 -31.79 -8.02
C ASP A 88 -8.96 -30.42 -7.38
N SER A 89 -8.13 -29.59 -8.05
CA SER A 89 -7.78 -28.25 -7.58
C SER A 89 -8.96 -27.27 -7.47
N ARG A 90 -10.12 -27.59 -8.04
CA ARG A 90 -11.32 -26.73 -8.09
C ARG A 90 -12.30 -27.04 -6.97
N ALA A 91 -12.18 -28.18 -6.30
CA ALA A 91 -13.09 -28.54 -5.22
C ALA A 91 -12.94 -27.58 -4.03
N LEU A 92 -14.07 -27.15 -3.49
CA LEU A 92 -14.14 -26.40 -2.23
C LEU A 92 -14.37 -27.36 -1.07
N ARG A 93 -13.46 -27.33 -0.10
CA ARG A 93 -13.61 -28.05 1.17
C ARG A 93 -13.80 -27.04 2.30
N TRP A 94 -15.04 -26.75 2.66
CA TRP A 94 -15.35 -25.87 3.78
C TRP A 94 -14.97 -26.53 5.13
N LEU A 95 -14.12 -25.85 5.89
CA LEU A 95 -13.76 -26.22 7.26
C LEU A 95 -14.65 -25.50 8.29
N ARG A 96 -15.37 -24.46 7.85
CA ARG A 96 -16.32 -23.69 8.64
C ARG A 96 -17.66 -23.57 7.88
N PRO A 97 -18.79 -23.44 8.58
CA PRO A 97 -20.05 -23.12 7.94
C PRO A 97 -19.97 -21.79 7.17
N VAL A 98 -20.56 -21.75 5.97
CA VAL A 98 -20.70 -20.51 5.21
C VAL A 98 -21.79 -19.66 5.86
N PRO A 99 -21.55 -18.39 6.22
CA PRO A 99 -22.53 -17.56 6.87
C PRO A 99 -23.69 -17.19 5.94
N THR A 100 -24.85 -17.07 6.54
CA THR A 100 -26.05 -16.51 5.93
C THR A 100 -25.87 -15.01 5.65
N GLY A 101 -26.70 -14.45 4.76
CA GLY A 101 -26.66 -13.01 4.48
C GLY A 101 -26.95 -12.17 5.72
N ALA A 102 -27.87 -12.65 6.58
CA ALA A 102 -28.20 -11.98 7.83
C ALA A 102 -27.03 -11.94 8.82
N GLU A 103 -26.26 -13.02 8.92
CA GLU A 103 -25.06 -13.06 9.78
C GLU A 103 -23.96 -12.12 9.28
N VAL A 104 -23.76 -12.05 7.96
CA VAL A 104 -22.81 -11.10 7.34
C VAL A 104 -23.24 -9.64 7.59
N GLU A 105 -24.52 -9.33 7.37
CA GLU A 105 -25.04 -7.97 7.62
C GLU A 105 -24.95 -7.59 9.10
N ALA A 106 -25.25 -8.52 10.01
CA ALA A 106 -25.07 -8.30 11.45
C ALA A 106 -23.60 -8.07 11.85
N ALA A 107 -22.64 -8.68 11.15
CA ALA A 107 -21.22 -8.43 11.37
C ALA A 107 -20.83 -7.02 10.90
N TRP A 108 -21.34 -6.57 9.75
CA TRP A 108 -21.15 -5.18 9.29
C TRP A 108 -21.80 -4.16 10.24
N ASP A 109 -22.99 -4.44 10.79
CA ASP A 109 -23.63 -3.56 11.77
C ASP A 109 -22.78 -3.41 13.05
N ARG A 110 -22.10 -4.50 13.49
CA ARG A 110 -21.13 -4.42 14.59
C ARG A 110 -19.94 -3.53 14.25
N ALA A 111 -19.37 -3.68 13.05
CA ALA A 111 -18.25 -2.85 12.60
C ALA A 111 -18.63 -1.36 12.54
N GLU A 112 -19.80 -1.03 11.99
CA GLU A 112 -20.29 0.36 11.96
C GLU A 112 -20.57 0.92 13.36
N SER A 113 -21.08 0.08 14.28
CA SER A 113 -21.30 0.48 15.67
C SER A 113 -19.99 0.77 16.41
N ALA A 114 -18.89 0.10 16.05
CA ALA A 114 -17.55 0.33 16.59
C ALA A 114 -16.87 1.59 16.01
N ALA A 115 -17.40 2.17 14.92
CA ALA A 115 -16.91 3.40 14.31
C ALA A 115 -18.04 4.45 14.22
N PRO A 116 -18.45 5.07 15.34
CA PRO A 116 -19.66 5.88 15.37
C PRO A 116 -19.52 7.21 14.62
N ARG A 117 -18.30 7.76 14.45
CA ARG A 117 -18.08 9.09 13.85
C ARG A 117 -17.20 9.06 12.60
N ILE A 118 -17.46 10.00 11.69
CA ILE A 118 -16.57 10.26 10.55
C ILE A 118 -15.20 10.69 11.09
N GLY A 119 -14.13 10.18 10.50
CA GLY A 119 -12.74 10.31 10.95
C GLY A 119 -12.29 9.24 11.95
N GLU A 120 -13.22 8.48 12.53
CA GLU A 120 -12.93 7.33 13.42
C GLU A 120 -12.97 5.99 12.66
N GLY A 121 -13.08 6.02 11.32
CA GLY A 121 -13.21 4.83 10.47
C GLY A 121 -14.64 4.55 10.00
N ARG A 122 -15.59 5.46 10.22
CA ARG A 122 -16.98 5.24 9.81
C ARG A 122 -17.12 5.20 8.30
N ALA A 123 -16.54 6.17 7.60
CA ALA A 123 -16.64 6.29 6.16
C ALA A 123 -15.98 5.08 5.48
N LEU A 124 -14.79 4.71 5.95
CA LEU A 124 -14.05 3.55 5.46
C LEU A 124 -14.79 2.22 5.70
N THR A 125 -15.47 2.07 6.85
CA THR A 125 -16.32 0.89 7.11
C THR A 125 -17.49 0.83 6.14
N GLY A 126 -18.16 1.97 5.92
CA GLY A 126 -19.24 2.09 4.95
C GLY A 126 -18.82 1.71 3.54
N PHE A 127 -17.65 2.20 3.09
CA PHE A 127 -17.05 1.84 1.81
C PHE A 127 -16.79 0.33 1.68
N PHE A 128 -16.21 -0.31 2.69
CA PHE A 128 -16.00 -1.76 2.67
C PHE A 128 -17.31 -2.54 2.60
N ARG A 129 -18.34 -2.12 3.36
CA ARG A 129 -19.67 -2.73 3.30
C ARG A 129 -20.33 -2.54 1.94
N ALA A 130 -20.19 -1.36 1.33
CA ALA A 130 -20.71 -1.07 0.00
C ALA A 130 -20.06 -1.99 -1.04
N CYS A 131 -18.74 -2.15 -1.01
CA CYS A 131 -18.03 -3.10 -1.86
C CYS A 131 -18.49 -4.55 -1.63
N ALA A 132 -18.65 -4.96 -0.37
CA ALA A 132 -19.14 -6.29 -0.01
C ALA A 132 -20.56 -6.58 -0.52
N ARG A 133 -21.41 -5.57 -0.71
CA ARG A 133 -22.75 -5.69 -1.29
C ARG A 133 -22.74 -5.71 -2.83
N HIS A 134 -21.81 -4.97 -3.45
CA HIS A 134 -21.71 -4.83 -4.91
C HIS A 134 -20.70 -5.79 -5.56
N TRP A 135 -20.22 -6.79 -4.82
CA TRP A 135 -19.13 -7.69 -5.26
C TRP A 135 -19.37 -8.34 -6.65
N ARG A 136 -20.62 -8.66 -7.02
CA ARG A 136 -20.95 -9.19 -8.36
C ARG A 136 -20.73 -8.16 -9.46
N ALA A 137 -21.28 -6.95 -9.27
CA ALA A 137 -21.14 -5.85 -10.22
C ALA A 137 -19.69 -5.39 -10.36
N LEU A 138 -18.92 -5.43 -9.26
CA LEU A 138 -17.48 -5.17 -9.27
C LEU A 138 -16.71 -6.24 -10.07
N LEU A 139 -17.00 -7.53 -9.86
CA LEU A 139 -16.36 -8.61 -10.62
C LEU A 139 -16.69 -8.55 -12.11
N ALA A 140 -17.91 -8.17 -12.47
CA ALA A 140 -18.38 -8.07 -13.85
C ALA A 140 -18.02 -6.73 -14.53
N ASP A 141 -17.27 -5.84 -13.86
CA ASP A 141 -16.95 -4.49 -14.34
C ASP A 141 -18.14 -3.54 -14.57
N GLU A 142 -19.35 -3.93 -14.14
CA GLU A 142 -20.57 -3.12 -14.21
C GLU A 142 -20.51 -1.89 -13.29
N VAL A 143 -19.77 -2.00 -12.18
CA VAL A 143 -19.46 -0.91 -11.26
C VAL A 143 -17.95 -0.83 -11.11
N GLN A 144 -17.39 0.36 -11.28
CA GLN A 144 -15.98 0.62 -10.98
C GLN A 144 -15.84 0.92 -9.48
N VAL A 145 -14.88 0.31 -8.79
CA VAL A 145 -14.68 0.51 -7.34
C VAL A 145 -14.38 1.98 -7.00
N GLN A 146 -13.77 2.72 -7.92
CA GLN A 146 -13.55 4.16 -7.80
C GLN A 146 -14.87 4.92 -7.58
N ALA A 147 -15.97 4.49 -8.20
CA ALA A 147 -17.27 5.13 -8.02
C ALA A 147 -17.79 4.99 -6.58
N LEU A 148 -17.45 3.88 -5.90
CA LEU A 148 -17.77 3.68 -4.48
C LEU A 148 -16.78 4.39 -3.55
N LEU A 149 -15.51 4.47 -3.98
CA LEU A 149 -14.44 5.10 -3.20
C LEU A 149 -14.61 6.63 -3.12
N PHE A 150 -15.00 7.26 -4.23
CA PHE A 150 -15.13 8.71 -4.36
C PHE A 150 -16.57 9.21 -4.19
N GLU A 151 -17.49 8.36 -3.72
CA GLU A 151 -18.86 8.78 -3.38
C GLU A 151 -18.87 9.71 -2.14
N ASP A 152 -17.89 9.52 -1.24
CA ASP A 152 -17.71 10.31 -0.02
C ASP A 152 -16.21 10.65 0.16
N GLU A 153 -15.86 11.93 0.05
CA GLU A 153 -14.49 12.44 0.18
C GLU A 153 -13.85 12.09 1.54
N SER A 154 -14.65 11.85 2.58
CA SER A 154 -14.13 11.45 3.89
C SER A 154 -13.51 10.04 3.88
N VAL A 155 -13.87 9.19 2.90
CA VAL A 155 -13.25 7.88 2.72
C VAL A 155 -11.78 8.03 2.33
N THR A 156 -11.47 8.93 1.39
CA THR A 156 -10.08 9.18 0.96
C THR A 156 -9.23 9.78 2.06
N ASP A 157 -9.80 10.68 2.87
CA ASP A 157 -9.13 11.26 4.04
C ASP A 157 -8.88 10.21 5.12
N GLU A 158 -9.83 9.31 5.37
CA GLU A 158 -9.68 8.17 6.29
C GLU A 158 -8.63 7.16 5.80
N ILE A 159 -8.47 6.96 4.49
CA ILE A 159 -7.47 6.01 3.96
C ILE A 159 -6.06 6.58 3.98
N TYR A 160 -5.85 7.83 3.56
CA TYR A 160 -4.50 8.31 3.26
C TYR A 160 -3.93 9.28 4.29
N ALA A 161 -4.76 10.15 4.87
CA ALA A 161 -4.28 11.26 5.70
C ALA A 161 -4.49 11.04 7.20
N THR A 162 -5.64 10.48 7.57
CA THR A 162 -6.08 10.50 8.97
C THR A 162 -5.98 9.15 9.67
N ASN A 163 -5.72 8.03 8.99
CA ASN A 163 -5.56 6.76 9.71
C ASN A 163 -4.29 6.74 10.57
N GLU A 164 -4.33 5.95 11.65
CA GLU A 164 -3.25 5.82 12.61
C GLU A 164 -1.91 5.40 12.02
N ALA A 165 -1.92 4.47 11.06
CA ALA A 165 -0.73 3.90 10.46
C ALA A 165 -0.02 4.93 9.56
N SER A 166 -0.77 5.67 8.74
CA SER A 166 -0.24 6.74 7.90
C SER A 166 0.33 7.87 8.76
N ARG A 167 -0.35 8.31 9.82
CA ARG A 167 0.20 9.34 10.72
C ARG A 167 1.53 8.91 11.35
N TYR A 168 1.61 7.65 11.79
CA TYR A 168 2.82 7.09 12.38
C TYR A 168 3.96 7.03 11.36
N THR A 169 3.72 6.42 10.20
CA THR A 169 4.75 6.20 9.18
C THR A 169 5.17 7.50 8.49
N ASN A 170 4.25 8.43 8.24
CA ASN A 170 4.58 9.75 7.68
C ASN A 170 5.43 10.59 8.65
N ALA A 171 5.15 10.53 9.95
CA ALA A 171 5.98 11.18 10.96
C ALA A 171 7.37 10.53 11.07
N ALA A 172 7.45 9.21 10.96
CA ALA A 172 8.73 8.50 10.88
C ALA A 172 9.53 8.94 9.64
N ALA A 173 8.88 9.00 8.47
CA ALA A 173 9.51 9.41 7.21
C ALA A 173 9.99 10.87 7.27
N ALA A 174 9.17 11.77 7.82
CA ALA A 174 9.53 13.17 8.03
C ALA A 174 10.76 13.33 8.92
N ARG A 175 10.81 12.59 10.04
CA ARG A 175 11.98 12.61 10.93
C ARG A 175 13.22 12.03 10.25
N ALA A 176 13.09 10.90 9.56
CA ALA A 176 14.19 10.28 8.83
C ALA A 176 14.75 11.21 7.74
N ALA A 177 13.87 11.85 6.96
CA ALA A 177 14.25 12.82 5.93
C ALA A 177 15.00 14.02 6.52
N LEU A 178 14.56 14.55 7.67
CA LEU A 178 15.25 15.63 8.37
C LEU A 178 16.66 15.22 8.82
N ASP A 179 16.80 14.06 9.47
CA ASP A 179 18.09 13.54 9.92
C ASP A 179 19.06 13.38 8.74
N LEU A 180 18.59 12.81 7.62
CA LEU A 180 19.39 12.53 6.42
C LEU A 180 19.81 13.82 5.70
N THR A 181 18.88 14.74 5.49
CA THR A 181 19.16 16.01 4.80
C THR A 181 20.04 16.93 5.65
N THR A 182 19.88 16.96 6.96
CA THR A 182 20.76 17.72 7.87
C THR A 182 22.20 17.18 7.85
N ALA A 183 22.36 15.86 7.81
CA ALA A 183 23.68 15.24 7.69
C ALA A 183 24.35 15.62 6.36
N ALA A 184 23.63 15.49 5.23
CA ALA A 184 24.14 15.87 3.92
C ALA A 184 24.49 17.36 3.82
N ALA A 185 23.71 18.24 4.45
CA ALA A 185 23.99 19.67 4.53
C ALA A 185 25.26 19.98 5.34
N THR A 186 25.50 19.23 6.42
CA THR A 186 26.71 19.38 7.26
C THR A 186 27.98 18.96 6.51
N ASP A 187 27.86 18.03 5.57
CA ASP A 187 28.95 17.63 4.66
C ASP A 187 29.23 18.65 3.54
N GLY A 188 28.60 19.84 3.60
CA GLY A 188 28.80 20.94 2.66
C GLY A 188 28.10 20.77 1.31
N ARG A 189 27.17 19.82 1.19
CA ARG A 189 26.39 19.56 -0.02
C ARG A 189 24.98 20.12 0.15
N ARG A 190 24.39 20.63 -0.93
CA ARG A 190 22.96 20.97 -0.94
C ARG A 190 22.16 19.68 -1.13
N PRO A 191 21.40 19.18 -0.14
CA PRO A 191 20.77 17.88 -0.22
C PRO A 191 19.74 17.82 -1.35
N ALA A 192 19.61 16.65 -1.99
CA ALA A 192 18.60 16.41 -3.01
C ALA A 192 17.62 15.32 -2.58
N VAL A 193 16.33 15.68 -2.56
CA VAL A 193 15.22 14.78 -2.26
C VAL A 193 14.41 14.53 -3.53
N TRP A 194 14.08 13.28 -3.81
CA TRP A 194 13.10 12.90 -4.83
C TRP A 194 11.94 12.16 -4.17
N GLU A 195 10.73 12.66 -4.36
CA GLU A 195 9.51 11.98 -3.94
C GLU A 195 8.82 11.34 -5.15
N ILE A 196 8.62 10.03 -5.08
CA ILE A 196 7.94 9.20 -6.09
C ILE A 196 6.48 9.05 -5.65
N GLY A 197 5.55 9.34 -6.57
CA GLY A 197 4.11 9.17 -6.31
C GLY A 197 3.62 9.98 -5.12
N GLY A 198 3.96 11.27 -5.07
CA GLY A 198 3.60 12.13 -3.96
C GLY A 198 2.08 12.31 -3.76
N GLY A 199 1.28 12.03 -4.81
CA GLY A 199 -0.17 11.92 -4.74
C GLY A 199 -0.83 13.11 -4.04
N THR A 200 -1.68 12.80 -3.06
CA THR A 200 -2.43 13.80 -2.26
C THR A 200 -1.53 14.66 -1.36
N GLY A 201 -0.23 14.37 -1.26
CA GLY A 201 0.68 15.10 -0.39
C GLY A 201 0.73 14.62 1.05
N ALA A 202 0.10 13.48 1.37
CA ALA A 202 -0.03 12.99 2.74
C ALA A 202 1.34 12.78 3.43
N THR A 203 2.35 12.36 2.67
CA THR A 203 3.74 12.21 3.14
C THR A 203 4.55 13.47 2.86
N THR A 204 4.31 14.13 1.73
CA THR A 204 4.99 15.36 1.31
C THR A 204 4.90 16.46 2.35
N GLU A 205 3.69 16.76 2.83
CA GLU A 205 3.43 17.87 3.75
C GLU A 205 4.23 17.77 5.07
N PRO A 206 4.15 16.67 5.84
CA PRO A 206 4.95 16.55 7.06
C PRO A 206 6.46 16.50 6.80
N VAL A 207 6.91 15.93 5.68
CA VAL A 207 8.34 15.92 5.29
C VAL A 207 8.81 17.33 4.98
N LEU A 208 8.08 18.06 4.14
CA LEU A 208 8.37 19.45 3.76
C LEU A 208 8.40 20.37 4.98
N ASP A 209 7.48 20.20 5.92
CA ASP A 209 7.46 20.94 7.19
C ASP A 209 8.68 20.64 8.06
N ALA A 210 9.07 19.37 8.18
CA ALA A 210 10.24 18.97 8.97
C ALA A 210 11.54 19.56 8.42
N VAL A 211 11.69 19.60 7.09
CA VAL A 211 12.91 20.08 6.42
C VAL A 211 12.85 21.55 5.99
N ARG A 212 11.90 22.33 6.52
CA ARG A 212 11.67 23.73 6.08
C ARG A 212 12.87 24.67 6.27
N GLU A 213 13.72 24.40 7.26
CA GLU A 213 14.92 25.20 7.55
C GLU A 213 16.18 24.68 6.84
N VAL A 214 16.06 23.59 6.07
CA VAL A 214 17.18 22.99 5.33
C VAL A 214 17.18 23.52 3.90
N ASP A 215 18.30 24.10 3.46
CA ASP A 215 18.48 24.48 2.05
C ASP A 215 18.71 23.23 1.19
N LEU A 216 17.66 22.77 0.50
CA LEU A 216 17.67 21.54 -0.30
C LEU A 216 16.94 21.69 -1.64
N THR A 217 17.23 20.79 -2.58
CA THR A 217 16.36 20.54 -3.74
C THR A 217 15.34 19.47 -3.40
N TYR A 218 14.07 19.73 -3.69
CA TYR A 218 12.98 18.76 -3.56
C TYR A 218 12.33 18.55 -4.93
N HIS A 219 12.33 17.31 -5.42
CA HIS A 219 11.67 16.96 -6.67
C HIS A 219 10.44 16.11 -6.35
N PHE A 220 9.27 16.74 -6.36
CA PHE A 220 7.99 16.07 -6.22
C PHE A 220 7.59 15.46 -7.56
N THR A 221 7.24 14.18 -7.58
CA THR A 221 6.78 13.51 -8.80
C THR A 221 5.54 12.66 -8.59
N ASP A 222 4.71 12.58 -9.61
CA ASP A 222 3.54 11.71 -9.69
C ASP A 222 3.25 11.36 -11.16
N VAL A 223 2.45 10.33 -11.41
CA VAL A 223 1.96 9.98 -12.76
C VAL A 223 0.70 10.76 -13.12
N GLY A 224 -0.08 11.19 -12.12
CA GLY A 224 -1.36 11.87 -12.28
C GLY A 224 -1.20 13.38 -12.43
N PRO A 225 -1.59 13.99 -13.57
CA PRO A 225 -1.45 15.44 -13.79
C PRO A 225 -2.15 16.29 -12.73
N TRP A 226 -3.30 15.83 -12.21
CA TRP A 226 -4.04 16.52 -11.16
C TRP A 226 -3.21 16.71 -9.89
N PHE A 227 -2.46 15.69 -9.46
CA PHE A 227 -1.60 15.77 -8.27
C PHE A 227 -0.44 16.76 -8.49
N LEU A 228 0.07 16.86 -9.71
CA LEU A 228 1.13 17.80 -10.05
C LEU A 228 0.64 19.26 -10.00
N ASP A 229 -0.55 19.51 -10.54
CA ASP A 229 -1.20 20.83 -10.50
C ASP A 229 -1.46 21.26 -9.04
N GLU A 230 -2.01 20.36 -8.21
CA GLU A 230 -2.24 20.61 -6.78
C GLU A 230 -0.92 20.86 -6.03
N ALA A 231 0.15 20.11 -6.32
CA ALA A 231 1.46 20.31 -5.72
C ALA A 231 2.05 21.70 -6.07
N LEU A 232 1.84 22.18 -7.30
CA LEU A 232 2.25 23.53 -7.72
C LEU A 232 1.46 24.62 -6.99
N VAL A 233 0.16 24.43 -6.78
CA VAL A 233 -0.68 25.36 -6.00
C VAL A 233 -0.22 25.42 -4.55
N ARG A 234 0.06 24.28 -3.92
CA ARG A 234 0.40 24.19 -2.50
C ARG A 234 1.85 24.59 -2.20
N TRP A 235 2.79 24.17 -3.04
CA TRP A 235 4.23 24.29 -2.74
C TRP A 235 5.07 24.92 -3.85
N GLY A 236 4.48 25.35 -4.97
CA GLY A 236 5.22 25.95 -6.09
C GLY A 236 5.99 27.23 -5.73
N GLY A 237 5.63 27.90 -4.62
CA GLY A 237 6.36 29.05 -4.09
C GLY A 237 7.60 28.69 -3.25
N ARG A 238 7.81 27.41 -2.92
CA ARG A 238 8.93 26.98 -2.07
C ARG A 238 10.23 26.97 -2.88
N ALA A 239 11.25 27.68 -2.39
CA ALA A 239 12.57 27.67 -3.01
C ALA A 239 13.16 26.25 -3.05
N GLY A 240 13.71 25.86 -4.21
CA GLY A 240 14.31 24.54 -4.41
C GLY A 240 13.32 23.41 -4.66
N LEU A 241 12.00 23.66 -4.64
CA LEU A 241 11.01 22.66 -5.01
C LEU A 241 10.76 22.69 -6.53
N SER A 242 10.63 21.50 -7.11
CA SER A 242 10.24 21.29 -8.50
C SER A 242 9.23 20.15 -8.58
N VAL A 243 8.35 20.20 -9.58
CA VAL A 243 7.30 19.21 -9.83
C VAL A 243 7.54 18.57 -11.19
N GLY A 244 7.39 17.26 -11.30
CA GLY A 244 7.62 16.52 -12.54
C GLY A 244 6.81 15.23 -12.64
N VAL A 245 6.75 14.65 -13.85
CA VAL A 245 6.10 13.35 -14.06
C VAL A 245 7.10 12.22 -13.80
N ALA A 246 6.70 11.23 -13.01
CA ALA A 246 7.43 9.97 -12.91
C ALA A 246 6.45 8.79 -12.98
N ASP A 247 6.59 7.95 -14.01
CA ASP A 247 5.90 6.66 -14.09
C ASP A 247 6.91 5.56 -13.74
N ILE A 248 6.69 4.91 -12.59
CA ILE A 248 7.54 3.82 -12.10
C ILE A 248 7.56 2.61 -13.02
N ASN A 249 6.56 2.48 -13.91
CA ASN A 249 6.43 1.41 -14.87
C ASN A 249 6.98 1.78 -16.26
N ASP A 250 7.48 3.01 -16.45
CA ASP A 250 8.14 3.43 -17.69
C ASP A 250 9.63 3.02 -17.66
N PRO A 251 10.10 2.15 -18.57
CA PRO A 251 11.51 1.81 -18.70
C PRO A 251 12.43 3.03 -18.94
N GLY A 252 11.88 4.13 -19.46
CA GLY A 252 12.55 5.40 -19.70
C GLY A 252 12.63 6.34 -18.50
N MET A 253 11.99 6.03 -17.36
CA MET A 253 11.88 6.94 -16.20
C MET A 253 13.22 7.52 -15.76
N ALA A 254 14.24 6.67 -15.59
CA ALA A 254 15.57 7.10 -15.11
C ALA A 254 16.35 7.98 -16.10
N ALA A 255 15.95 7.99 -17.37
CA ALA A 255 16.52 8.87 -18.40
C ALA A 255 15.75 10.19 -18.51
N ALA A 256 14.45 10.18 -18.19
CA ALA A 256 13.58 11.35 -18.28
C ALA A 256 13.68 12.29 -17.07
N LEU A 257 13.99 11.76 -15.89
CA LEU A 257 14.06 12.54 -14.65
C LEU A 257 15.36 13.34 -14.50
N PRO A 258 15.31 14.49 -13.79
CA PRO A 258 16.50 15.27 -13.51
C PRO A 258 17.50 14.47 -12.65
N ARG A 259 18.79 14.70 -12.90
CA ARG A 259 19.88 14.10 -12.12
C ARG A 259 20.65 15.20 -11.39
N PRO A 260 20.42 15.39 -10.08
CA PRO A 260 21.25 16.31 -9.31
C PRO A 260 22.71 15.82 -9.29
N PRO A 261 23.70 16.72 -9.14
CA PRO A 261 25.09 16.32 -8.99
C PRO A 261 25.27 15.35 -7.83
N GLY A 262 25.78 14.15 -8.10
CA GLY A 262 25.94 13.10 -7.10
C GLY A 262 24.71 12.21 -6.85
N GLY A 263 23.57 12.50 -7.48
CA GLY A 263 22.31 11.74 -7.30
C GLY A 263 21.48 12.24 -6.11
N TYR A 264 20.31 11.63 -5.91
CA TYR A 264 19.42 11.96 -4.79
C TYR A 264 19.94 11.37 -3.47
N ASP A 265 20.06 12.20 -2.44
CA ASP A 265 20.42 11.78 -1.08
C ASP A 265 19.29 11.03 -0.39
N VAL A 266 18.06 11.46 -0.64
CA VAL A 266 16.85 10.84 -0.11
C VAL A 266 15.88 10.61 -1.26
N VAL A 267 15.45 9.36 -1.41
CA VAL A 267 14.29 9.01 -2.24
C VAL A 267 13.15 8.67 -1.30
N LEU A 268 12.00 9.27 -1.49
CA LEU A 268 10.79 9.04 -0.72
C LEU A 268 9.75 8.37 -1.61
N ALA A 269 9.12 7.31 -1.12
CA ALA A 269 8.05 6.61 -1.82
C ALA A 269 6.97 6.22 -0.82
N GLY A 270 5.88 7.00 -0.78
CA GLY A 270 4.77 6.78 0.14
C GLY A 270 3.64 5.98 -0.52
N ASN A 271 3.49 4.70 -0.17
CA ASN A 271 2.42 3.82 -0.66
C ASN A 271 2.28 3.84 -2.20
N VAL A 272 3.39 3.71 -2.92
CA VAL A 272 3.41 3.78 -4.39
C VAL A 272 4.10 2.58 -5.04
N LEU A 273 5.16 2.04 -4.45
CA LEU A 273 6.02 1.07 -5.13
C LEU A 273 5.33 -0.29 -5.27
N HIS A 274 4.33 -0.60 -4.46
CA HIS A 274 3.45 -1.75 -4.72
C HIS A 274 2.71 -1.65 -6.07
N ASN A 275 2.60 -0.49 -6.71
CA ASN A 275 2.01 -0.38 -8.05
C ASN A 275 3.01 -0.74 -9.18
N ALA A 276 4.26 -1.07 -8.84
CA ALA A 276 5.23 -1.56 -9.80
C ALA A 276 4.77 -2.89 -10.41
N VAL A 277 4.75 -2.96 -11.74
CA VAL A 277 4.55 -4.18 -12.51
C VAL A 277 5.72 -5.12 -12.27
N ASP A 278 6.94 -4.59 -12.29
CA ASP A 278 8.16 -5.28 -11.93
C ASP A 278 8.90 -4.45 -10.85
N PRO A 279 8.82 -4.85 -9.58
CA PRO A 279 9.51 -4.15 -8.49
C PRO A 279 11.04 -4.15 -8.65
N VAL A 280 11.63 -5.19 -9.26
CA VAL A 280 13.08 -5.27 -9.49
C VAL A 280 13.49 -4.22 -10.53
N ALA A 281 12.82 -4.17 -11.68
CA ALA A 281 13.10 -3.16 -12.70
C ALA A 281 12.91 -1.73 -12.16
N THR A 282 11.84 -1.51 -11.40
CA THR A 282 11.55 -0.22 -10.75
C THR A 282 12.66 0.19 -9.79
N LEU A 283 13.02 -0.68 -8.85
CA LEU A 283 14.05 -0.38 -7.85
C LEU A 283 15.45 -0.23 -8.48
N THR A 284 15.75 -0.93 -9.58
CA THR A 284 16.97 -0.68 -10.38
C THR A 284 16.99 0.72 -10.96
N ALA A 285 15.87 1.19 -11.53
CA ALA A 285 15.77 2.55 -12.07
C ALA A 285 15.89 3.61 -10.96
N VAL A 286 15.25 3.38 -9.80
CA VAL A 286 15.37 4.26 -8.62
C VAL A 286 16.83 4.30 -8.12
N ARG A 287 17.49 3.14 -8.04
CA ARG A 287 18.89 3.04 -7.61
C ARG A 287 19.82 3.85 -8.51
N ALA A 288 19.56 3.86 -9.82
CA ALA A 288 20.37 4.57 -10.83
C ALA A 288 20.30 6.10 -10.74
N LEU A 289 19.30 6.65 -10.04
CA LEU A 289 19.15 8.08 -9.77
C LEU A 289 19.60 8.46 -8.34
N THR A 290 19.78 7.47 -7.47
CA THR A 290 20.13 7.67 -6.06
C THR A 290 21.64 7.85 -5.91
N ALA A 291 22.05 8.70 -4.96
CA ALA A 291 23.44 8.86 -4.59
C ALA A 291 24.09 7.54 -4.13
N VAL A 292 25.44 7.49 -4.15
CA VAL A 292 26.21 6.29 -3.75
C VAL A 292 25.85 5.84 -2.33
N ASP A 293 25.61 6.81 -1.44
CA ASP A 293 25.17 6.62 -0.08
C ASP A 293 23.77 7.21 0.12
N GLY A 294 22.93 7.27 -0.91
CA GLY A 294 21.55 7.74 -0.75
C GLY A 294 20.69 6.74 0.01
N THR A 295 19.57 7.21 0.54
CA THR A 295 18.61 6.38 1.28
C THR A 295 17.24 6.43 0.62
N LEU A 296 16.66 5.26 0.38
CA LEU A 296 15.24 5.08 0.02
C LEU A 296 14.41 4.92 1.29
N LEU A 297 13.44 5.81 1.47
CA LEU A 297 12.42 5.77 2.49
C LEU A 297 11.11 5.31 1.84
N MET A 298 10.74 4.05 2.08
CA MET A 298 9.58 3.42 1.47
C MET A 298 8.52 3.18 2.54
N ILE A 299 7.36 3.82 2.42
CA ILE A 299 6.20 3.50 3.26
C ILE A 299 5.35 2.51 2.48
N GLU A 300 5.25 1.28 2.96
CA GLU A 300 4.49 0.23 2.28
C GLU A 300 3.63 -0.57 3.25
N THR A 301 2.45 -0.93 2.76
CA THR A 301 1.63 -1.95 3.40
C THR A 301 2.15 -3.31 2.97
N VAL A 302 2.44 -4.19 3.93
CA VAL A 302 3.06 -5.51 3.71
C VAL A 302 2.16 -6.67 4.16
N ARG A 303 0.93 -6.35 4.58
CA ARG A 303 -0.10 -7.32 4.98
C ARG A 303 -1.45 -6.89 4.39
N GLU A 304 -2.17 -7.85 3.84
CA GLU A 304 -3.55 -7.64 3.41
C GLU A 304 -4.52 -7.96 4.56
N HIS A 305 -5.40 -7.02 4.84
CA HIS A 305 -6.57 -7.28 5.69
C HIS A 305 -7.74 -7.71 4.80
N ALA A 306 -8.65 -8.53 5.34
CA ALA A 306 -9.75 -9.08 4.54
C ALA A 306 -10.62 -8.00 3.87
N PRO A 307 -10.88 -6.82 4.47
CA PRO A 307 -11.62 -5.74 3.80
C PRO A 307 -10.97 -5.24 2.51
N LEU A 308 -9.63 -5.27 2.40
CA LEU A 308 -8.93 -4.83 1.19
C LEU A 308 -9.21 -5.76 0.00
N LEU A 309 -9.44 -7.05 0.26
CA LEU A 309 -9.75 -8.02 -0.79
C LEU A 309 -11.12 -7.80 -1.42
N LEU A 310 -12.07 -7.24 -0.66
CA LEU A 310 -13.39 -6.88 -1.16
C LEU A 310 -13.40 -5.51 -1.87
N SER A 311 -12.36 -4.70 -1.71
CA SER A 311 -12.36 -3.30 -2.12
C SER A 311 -11.12 -2.95 -2.95
N MET A 312 -10.02 -2.58 -2.30
CA MET A 312 -8.79 -2.09 -2.94
C MET A 312 -8.20 -3.08 -3.95
N ARG A 313 -8.41 -4.38 -3.78
CA ARG A 313 -7.97 -5.37 -4.75
C ARG A 313 -8.52 -5.12 -6.16
N PHE A 314 -9.71 -4.55 -6.29
CA PHE A 314 -10.30 -4.20 -7.59
C PHE A 314 -9.59 -3.02 -8.26
N LEU A 315 -9.06 -2.05 -7.50
CA LEU A 315 -8.22 -0.97 -8.05
C LEU A 315 -6.94 -1.49 -8.68
N MET A 316 -6.43 -2.61 -8.13
CA MET A 316 -5.18 -3.24 -8.54
C MET A 316 -5.37 -4.20 -9.71
N SER A 317 -6.58 -4.33 -10.24
CA SER A 317 -6.80 -5.03 -11.50
C SER A 317 -6.38 -4.12 -12.66
N PRO A 318 -5.39 -4.55 -13.47
CA PRO A 318 -4.87 -3.70 -14.54
C PRO A 318 -5.99 -3.34 -15.52
N ALA A 319 -5.95 -2.10 -16.03
CA ALA A 319 -6.86 -1.71 -17.11
C ALA A 319 -6.66 -2.63 -18.33
N PRO A 320 -7.69 -2.85 -19.16
CA PRO A 320 -7.56 -3.66 -20.38
C PRO A 320 -6.35 -3.25 -21.22
N GLY A 321 -5.51 -4.24 -21.58
CA GLY A 321 -4.28 -4.01 -22.37
C GLY A 321 -3.07 -3.50 -21.57
N ARG A 322 -3.18 -3.30 -20.25
CA ARG A 322 -2.03 -3.03 -19.38
C ARG A 322 -1.53 -4.33 -18.72
N PRO A 323 -0.22 -4.50 -18.55
CA PRO A 323 0.31 -5.67 -17.84
C PRO A 323 -0.08 -5.61 -16.36
N GLY A 324 -0.37 -6.78 -15.78
CA GLY A 324 -0.43 -6.94 -14.33
C GLY A 324 0.96 -7.16 -13.72
N PRO A 325 1.05 -7.43 -12.41
CA PRO A 325 2.31 -7.73 -11.74
C PRO A 325 3.08 -8.89 -12.41
N GLN A 326 4.42 -8.82 -12.39
CA GLN A 326 5.34 -9.81 -12.94
C GLN A 326 6.14 -10.58 -11.88
N ASP A 327 5.75 -10.42 -10.62
CA ASP A 327 6.29 -11.16 -9.47
C ASP A 327 5.27 -12.16 -8.90
N ASP A 328 5.49 -12.66 -7.69
CA ASP A 328 4.64 -13.66 -7.05
C ASP A 328 3.17 -13.21 -6.88
N ARG A 329 2.87 -11.91 -6.95
CA ARG A 329 1.50 -11.37 -6.95
C ARG A 329 0.71 -11.81 -8.18
N ALA A 330 1.37 -12.07 -9.31
CA ALA A 330 0.73 -12.62 -10.51
C ALA A 330 0.09 -13.99 -10.23
N ARG A 331 0.78 -14.81 -9.43
CA ARG A 331 0.37 -16.17 -9.07
C ARG A 331 -0.59 -16.18 -7.89
N THR A 332 -0.30 -15.41 -6.85
CA THR A 332 -1.05 -15.42 -5.58
C THR A 332 -2.27 -14.50 -5.60
N GLY A 333 -2.33 -13.57 -6.55
CA GLY A 333 -3.34 -12.52 -6.60
C GLY A 333 -3.22 -11.48 -5.47
N ARG A 334 -2.15 -11.48 -4.68
CA ARG A 334 -1.92 -10.49 -3.62
C ARG A 334 -1.83 -9.06 -4.19
N ILE A 335 -2.25 -8.09 -3.38
CA ILE A 335 -2.08 -6.65 -3.64
C ILE A 335 -0.63 -6.25 -3.40
N PHE A 336 -0.11 -6.61 -2.22
CA PHE A 336 1.20 -6.16 -1.73
C PHE A 336 2.22 -7.29 -1.71
N LEU A 337 3.49 -6.93 -1.81
CA LEU A 337 4.58 -7.79 -1.37
C LEU A 337 4.61 -7.80 0.17
N ASP A 338 4.98 -8.94 0.75
CA ASP A 338 5.30 -9.01 2.17
C ASP A 338 6.73 -8.50 2.44
N LEU A 339 7.12 -8.40 3.71
CA LEU A 339 8.46 -7.92 4.09
C LEU A 339 9.59 -8.74 3.44
N PRO A 340 9.56 -10.09 3.44
CA PRO A 340 10.57 -10.88 2.73
C PRO A 340 10.62 -10.58 1.22
N GLY A 341 9.47 -10.38 0.58
CA GLY A 341 9.39 -9.99 -0.82
C GLY A 341 10.06 -8.64 -1.09
N TRP A 342 9.78 -7.63 -0.28
CA TRP A 342 10.42 -6.31 -0.37
C TRP A 342 11.93 -6.38 -0.10
N GLU A 343 12.35 -7.10 0.94
CA GLU A 343 13.77 -7.28 1.27
C GLU A 343 14.52 -7.94 0.12
N THR A 344 13.96 -9.00 -0.47
CA THR A 344 14.53 -9.66 -1.64
C THR A 344 14.67 -8.70 -2.82
N ALA A 345 13.63 -7.91 -3.12
CA ALA A 345 13.65 -6.95 -4.22
C ALA A 345 14.71 -5.85 -4.00
N LEU A 346 14.82 -5.33 -2.78
CA LEU A 346 15.81 -4.33 -2.38
C LEU A 346 17.23 -4.86 -2.52
N VAL A 347 17.55 -6.02 -1.94
CA VAL A 347 18.89 -6.62 -2.00
C VAL A 347 19.30 -6.92 -3.45
N THR A 348 18.39 -7.49 -4.24
CA THR A 348 18.61 -7.80 -5.66
C THR A 348 18.99 -6.57 -6.48
N THR A 349 18.58 -5.38 -6.05
CA THR A 349 18.73 -4.12 -6.80
C THR A 349 19.76 -3.17 -6.17
N GLY A 350 20.64 -3.68 -5.30
CA GLY A 350 21.75 -2.91 -4.75
C GLY A 350 21.35 -1.99 -3.59
N TRP A 351 20.33 -2.39 -2.82
CA TRP A 351 19.95 -1.75 -1.57
C TRP A 351 20.21 -2.68 -0.38
N ARG A 352 20.46 -2.08 0.79
CA ARG A 352 20.51 -2.77 2.08
C ARG A 352 19.38 -2.24 2.95
N LEU A 353 18.45 -3.11 3.35
CA LEU A 353 17.42 -2.76 4.33
C LEU A 353 18.09 -2.56 5.70
N GLU A 354 18.03 -1.35 6.25
CA GLU A 354 18.64 -1.00 7.54
C GLU A 354 17.64 -0.98 8.70
N ALA A 355 16.39 -0.65 8.43
CA ALA A 355 15.33 -0.67 9.44
C ALA A 355 13.94 -0.87 8.84
N THR A 356 13.04 -1.42 9.65
CA THR A 356 11.60 -1.49 9.41
C THR A 356 10.89 -0.89 10.61
N ILE A 357 10.07 0.15 10.40
CA ILE A 357 9.46 0.95 11.47
C ILE A 357 7.94 1.03 11.25
N PRO A 358 7.10 0.53 12.18
CA PRO A 358 7.46 -0.14 13.42
C PRO A 358 8.14 -1.49 13.15
N MET A 359 8.97 -1.94 14.11
CA MET A 359 9.64 -3.24 14.01
C MET A 359 8.59 -4.37 14.04
N PRO A 360 8.72 -5.41 13.20
CA PRO A 360 7.71 -6.45 13.06
C PRO A 360 7.50 -7.32 14.30
N ASP A 361 8.47 -7.42 15.21
CA ASP A 361 8.44 -8.23 16.43
C ASP A 361 7.76 -7.53 17.62
N VAL A 362 7.36 -6.28 17.46
CA VAL A 362 6.72 -5.45 18.50
C VAL A 362 5.18 -5.54 18.43
N VAL A 363 4.61 -6.54 17.75
CA VAL A 363 3.16 -6.63 17.46
C VAL A 363 2.28 -6.54 18.71
N GLU A 364 2.72 -7.12 19.84
CA GLU A 364 1.93 -7.13 21.07
C GLU A 364 2.01 -5.82 21.87
N SER A 365 3.05 -4.98 21.68
CA SER A 365 3.22 -3.71 22.41
C SER A 365 3.08 -2.46 21.54
N ASN A 366 3.09 -2.59 20.21
CA ASN A 366 2.89 -1.49 19.28
C ASN A 366 1.60 -1.71 18.46
N ALA A 367 0.50 -1.09 18.94
CA ALA A 367 -0.81 -1.12 18.30
C ALA A 367 -0.82 -0.62 16.84
N VAL A 368 0.25 0.05 16.36
CA VAL A 368 0.37 0.48 14.96
C VAL A 368 0.80 -0.66 14.04
N ALA A 369 1.58 -1.63 14.54
CA ALA A 369 2.05 -2.76 13.74
C ALA A 369 0.89 -3.68 13.28
N ARG A 370 -0.29 -3.56 13.90
CA ARG A 370 -1.50 -4.30 13.50
C ARG A 370 -1.91 -4.00 12.06
N TYR A 371 -1.70 -2.76 11.59
CA TYR A 371 -2.09 -2.33 10.25
C TYR A 371 -1.18 -2.88 9.16
N GLY A 372 0.01 -3.40 9.51
CA GLY A 372 0.94 -3.95 8.55
C GLY A 372 1.49 -2.91 7.57
N GLN A 373 1.47 -1.63 7.92
CA GLN A 373 2.15 -0.56 7.18
C GLN A 373 3.45 -0.22 7.90
N HIS A 374 4.54 -0.14 7.15
CA HIS A 374 5.87 0.12 7.67
C HIS A 374 6.59 1.17 6.84
N LEU A 375 7.43 1.96 7.50
CA LEU A 375 8.55 2.63 6.87
C LEU A 375 9.72 1.66 6.80
N LEU A 376 10.09 1.26 5.59
CA LEU A 376 11.32 0.55 5.27
C LEU A 376 12.39 1.57 4.91
N VAL A 377 13.51 1.53 5.63
CA VAL A 377 14.66 2.40 5.38
C VAL A 377 15.74 1.57 4.71
N ALA A 378 16.00 1.84 3.44
CA ALA A 378 16.97 1.11 2.64
C ALA A 378 18.11 2.03 2.18
N ARG A 379 19.36 1.66 2.49
CA ARG A 379 20.56 2.39 2.09
C ARG A 379 21.07 1.83 0.78
N ALA A 380 21.50 2.71 -0.12
CA ALA A 380 22.25 2.31 -1.31
C ALA A 380 23.48 1.48 -0.90
N ALA A 381 23.60 0.27 -1.43
CA ALA A 381 24.81 -0.53 -1.26
C ALA A 381 25.93 0.04 -2.15
N VAL A 382 27.15 0.10 -1.61
CA VAL A 382 28.34 0.41 -2.39
C VAL A 382 28.72 -0.85 -3.16
N ASP A 383 28.95 -0.73 -4.47
CA ASP A 383 29.37 -1.83 -5.32
C ASP A 383 30.63 -2.50 -4.71
N GLY A 384 30.46 -3.74 -4.23
CA GLY A 384 31.50 -4.49 -3.52
C GLY A 384 31.00 -5.33 -2.33
N ALA A 385 29.77 -5.12 -1.85
CA ALA A 385 29.20 -5.89 -0.73
C ALA A 385 28.25 -7.04 -1.15
N VAL A 386 27.99 -7.23 -2.44
CA VAL A 386 27.15 -8.32 -2.96
C VAL A 386 28.04 -9.43 -3.55
N ALA A 387 28.95 -9.95 -2.71
CA ALA A 387 29.66 -11.22 -2.94
C ALA A 387 30.41 -11.61 -1.66
N ALA A 388 29.74 -12.33 -0.76
CA ALA A 388 30.35 -13.26 0.17
C ALA A 388 29.33 -14.33 0.58
#